data_AF-A0A4Y2NI56-F1
#
_entry.id   AF-A0A4Y2NI56-F1
#
_cell.length_a   1.000
_cell.length_b   1.000
_cell.length_c   1.000
_cell.angle_alpha   90.00
_cell.angle_beta   90.00
_cell.angle_gamma   90.00
#
_symmetry.space_group_name_H-M   'P 1'
#
loop_
_entity.id
_entity.type
_entity.pdbx_description
1 polymer ?
#
loop_
_entity_poly.entity_id
_entity_poly.type
_entity_poly.pdbx_seq_one_letter_code
_entity_poly.pdbx_strand_id
1 'polypeptide(L)'
;MASSNSNSTNRTVRQIFKILLTNPRRKISWVKAHVGNIGNERANQLAKDATQHGQPYSFTKLPKQHIKGLLRKSMLEEWQTLWKNGETGRKIYNIMPSVSLRPTNWIREDVIFFSQHGPFPAYLRRFHLSDSDYCSCVELARHFTMPRSVFSQRLGM
;
A
#
# COMPACT_ATOMS: atom_id res chain seq x y z
N MET A 1 -29.51 -30.29 -9.99
CA MET A 1 -28.87 -30.45 -11.33
C MET A 1 -27.73 -29.45 -11.43
N ALA A 2 -26.62 -29.80 -12.10
CA ALA A 2 -25.56 -28.83 -12.36
C ALA A 2 -26.07 -27.80 -13.37
N SER A 3 -25.94 -26.50 -13.07
CA SER A 3 -26.26 -25.40 -13.97
C SER A 3 -24.97 -24.76 -14.49
N SER A 4 -24.96 -24.30 -15.74
CA SER A 4 -23.81 -23.59 -16.29
C SER A 4 -23.63 -22.24 -15.57
N ASN A 5 -22.38 -21.86 -15.29
CA ASN A 5 -22.02 -20.50 -14.87
C ASN A 5 -21.24 -19.81 -15.99
N SER A 6 -21.97 -19.25 -16.96
CA SER A 6 -21.42 -18.51 -18.11
C SER A 6 -20.75 -17.19 -17.72
N ASN A 7 -21.06 -16.65 -16.53
CA ASN A 7 -20.59 -15.36 -16.05
C ASN A 7 -19.20 -15.40 -15.40
N SER A 8 -18.64 -16.59 -15.16
CA SER A 8 -17.29 -16.69 -14.60
C SER A 8 -16.22 -16.35 -15.65
N THR A 9 -15.41 -15.34 -15.37
CA THR A 9 -14.21 -14.98 -16.16
C THR A 9 -13.08 -16.01 -16.02
N ASN A 10 -13.15 -16.90 -15.03
CA ASN A 10 -12.09 -17.88 -14.76
C ASN A 10 -12.20 -19.10 -15.70
N ARG A 11 -11.15 -19.33 -16.52
CA ARG A 11 -11.10 -20.42 -17.50
C ARG A 11 -11.27 -21.81 -16.85
N THR A 12 -10.64 -22.04 -15.69
CA THR A 12 -10.71 -23.31 -14.97
C THR A 12 -12.13 -23.61 -14.51
N VAL A 13 -12.82 -22.60 -13.97
CA VAL A 13 -14.21 -22.73 -13.53
C VAL A 13 -15.12 -23.11 -14.70
N ARG A 14 -14.94 -22.46 -15.87
CA ARG A 14 -15.71 -22.81 -17.09
C ARG A 14 -15.43 -24.24 -17.56
N GLN A 15 -14.19 -24.71 -17.48
CA GLN A 15 -13.82 -26.09 -17.83
C GLN A 15 -14.48 -27.10 -16.88
N ILE A 16 -14.46 -26.84 -15.57
CA ILE A 16 -15.11 -27.70 -14.57
C ILE A 16 -16.62 -27.80 -14.86
N PHE A 17 -17.31 -26.68 -15.09
CA PHE A 17 -18.73 -26.72 -15.42
C PHE A 17 -19.03 -27.52 -16.69
N LYS A 18 -18.21 -27.41 -17.75
CA LYS A 18 -18.36 -28.24 -18.96
C LYS A 18 -18.28 -29.73 -18.67
N ILE A 19 -17.32 -30.15 -17.83
CA ILE A 19 -17.13 -31.56 -17.44
C ILE A 19 -18.34 -32.07 -16.64
N LEU A 20 -18.88 -31.24 -15.74
CA LEU A 20 -20.04 -31.63 -14.92
C LEU A 20 -21.32 -31.76 -15.75
N LEU A 21 -21.55 -30.85 -16.70
CA LEU A 21 -22.71 -30.89 -17.59
C LEU A 21 -22.68 -32.09 -18.55
N THR A 22 -21.49 -32.54 -18.96
CA THR A 22 -21.33 -33.75 -19.80
C THR A 22 -21.52 -35.06 -19.02
N ASN A 23 -21.56 -35.02 -17.69
CA ASN A 23 -21.67 -36.21 -16.83
C ASN A 23 -22.81 -36.10 -15.81
N PRO A 24 -24.09 -36.02 -16.25
CA PRO A 24 -25.23 -35.69 -15.40
C PRO A 24 -25.52 -36.73 -14.30
N ARG A 25 -24.99 -37.95 -14.42
CA ARG A 25 -25.14 -39.03 -13.41
C ARG A 25 -24.20 -38.87 -12.21
N ARG A 26 -23.13 -38.07 -12.32
CA ARG A 26 -22.18 -37.86 -11.22
C ARG A 26 -22.75 -36.81 -10.26
N LYS A 27 -22.86 -37.18 -8.99
CA LYS A 27 -23.26 -36.26 -7.90
C LYS A 27 -22.02 -35.76 -7.17
N ILE A 28 -21.97 -34.46 -6.91
CA ILE A 28 -20.94 -33.85 -6.06
C ILE A 28 -21.57 -33.59 -4.70
N SER A 29 -20.85 -33.94 -3.65
CA SER A 29 -21.19 -33.60 -2.27
C SER A 29 -19.95 -33.06 -1.57
N TRP A 30 -20.18 -32.24 -0.55
CA TRP A 30 -19.11 -31.75 0.31
C TRP A 30 -18.96 -32.69 1.52
N VAL A 31 -17.72 -33.03 1.85
CA VAL A 31 -17.37 -33.83 3.02
C VAL A 31 -16.28 -33.09 3.80
N LYS A 32 -16.43 -33.00 5.13
CA LYS A 32 -15.46 -32.34 5.99
C LYS A 32 -14.10 -33.07 5.95
N ALA A 33 -13.01 -32.31 5.98
CA ALA A 33 -11.66 -32.86 6.07
C ALA A 33 -11.33 -33.29 7.51
N HIS A 34 -10.41 -34.26 7.65
CA HIS A 34 -9.82 -34.68 8.94
C HIS A 34 -10.82 -35.25 9.96
N VAL A 35 -11.80 -36.03 9.49
CA VAL A 35 -12.83 -36.66 10.34
C VAL A 35 -12.86 -38.18 10.23
N GLY A 36 -11.78 -38.82 9.74
CA GLY A 36 -11.69 -40.28 9.63
C GLY A 36 -12.29 -40.88 8.36
N ASN A 37 -12.69 -40.06 7.38
CA ASN A 37 -13.17 -40.60 6.09
C ASN A 37 -11.98 -41.10 5.27
N ILE A 38 -11.79 -42.42 5.21
CA ILE A 38 -10.65 -43.09 4.56
C ILE A 38 -10.43 -42.59 3.12
N GLY A 39 -11.50 -42.44 2.33
CA GLY A 39 -11.40 -41.99 0.94
C GLY A 39 -10.93 -40.54 0.84
N ASN A 40 -11.49 -39.65 1.66
CA ASN A 40 -11.11 -38.23 1.68
C ASN A 40 -9.68 -38.03 2.21
N GLU A 41 -9.29 -38.80 3.23
CA GLU A 41 -7.95 -38.75 3.81
C GLU A 41 -6.90 -39.25 2.82
N ARG A 42 -7.18 -40.36 2.13
CA ARG A 42 -6.30 -40.87 1.06
C ARG A 42 -6.17 -39.86 -0.08
N ALA A 43 -7.27 -39.23 -0.50
CA ALA A 43 -7.23 -38.18 -1.52
C ALA A 43 -6.39 -36.97 -1.08
N ASN A 44 -6.51 -36.55 0.18
CA ASN A 44 -5.70 -35.47 0.75
C ASN A 44 -4.21 -35.84 0.84
N GLN A 45 -3.89 -37.09 1.23
CA GLN A 45 -2.51 -37.56 1.27
C GLN A 45 -1.90 -37.57 -0.14
N LEU A 46 -2.62 -38.10 -1.13
CA LEU A 46 -2.18 -38.08 -2.54
C LEU A 46 -1.96 -36.64 -3.05
N ALA A 47 -2.82 -35.70 -2.66
CA ALA A 47 -2.64 -34.29 -3.01
C ALA A 47 -1.37 -33.70 -2.37
N LYS A 48 -1.08 -34.01 -1.10
CA LYS A 48 0.16 -33.60 -0.42
C LYS A 48 1.40 -34.18 -1.10
N ASP A 49 1.39 -35.48 -1.38
CA ASP A 49 2.50 -36.16 -2.03
C ASP A 49 2.77 -35.55 -3.42
N ALA A 50 1.70 -35.22 -4.16
CA ALA A 50 1.80 -34.54 -5.45
C ALA A 50 2.38 -33.11 -5.34
N THR A 51 2.17 -32.39 -4.24
CA THR A 51 2.83 -31.08 -4.03
C THR A 51 4.31 -31.20 -3.71
N GLN A 52 4.74 -32.29 -3.08
CA GLN A 52 6.14 -32.52 -2.68
C GLN A 52 6.97 -33.16 -3.79
N HIS A 53 6.37 -34.05 -4.57
CA HIS A 53 7.05 -34.89 -5.57
C HIS A 53 6.52 -34.71 -7.00
N GLY A 54 5.50 -33.88 -7.20
CA GLY A 54 4.98 -33.60 -8.54
C GLY A 54 5.97 -32.80 -9.39
N GLN A 55 5.84 -32.92 -10.72
CA GLN A 55 6.57 -32.02 -11.61
C GLN A 55 6.19 -30.58 -11.29
N PRO A 56 7.17 -29.67 -11.08
CA PRO A 56 6.86 -28.27 -10.90
C PRO A 56 6.08 -27.80 -12.12
N TYR A 57 4.87 -27.30 -11.90
CA TYR A 57 4.09 -26.66 -12.96
C TYR A 57 4.94 -25.51 -13.50
N SER A 58 5.49 -25.70 -14.68
CA SER A 58 6.53 -24.85 -15.27
C SER A 58 6.04 -23.44 -15.63
N PHE A 59 4.78 -23.11 -15.35
CA PHE A 59 4.18 -21.82 -15.69
C PHE A 59 3.10 -21.36 -14.71
N THR A 60 3.36 -21.40 -13.40
CA THR A 60 2.59 -20.53 -12.50
C THR A 60 3.10 -19.10 -12.68
N LYS A 61 2.63 -18.40 -13.73
CA LYS A 61 2.86 -16.94 -13.82
C LYS A 61 2.35 -16.35 -12.52
N LEU A 62 3.27 -15.80 -11.71
CA LEU A 62 2.92 -15.19 -10.43
C LEU A 62 1.71 -14.28 -10.66
N PRO A 63 0.64 -14.40 -9.84
CA PRO A 63 -0.55 -13.58 -10.03
C PRO A 63 -0.14 -12.10 -10.11
N LYS A 64 -0.72 -11.33 -11.02
CA LYS A 64 -0.41 -9.91 -11.20
C LYS A 64 -0.44 -9.13 -9.88
N GLN A 65 -1.36 -9.49 -8.98
CA GLN A 65 -1.46 -8.89 -7.64
C GLN A 65 -0.26 -9.19 -6.75
N HIS A 66 0.30 -10.40 -6.85
CA HIS A 66 1.51 -10.77 -6.11
C HIS A 66 2.71 -9.95 -6.58
N ILE A 67 2.94 -9.86 -7.90
CA ILE A 67 4.02 -9.04 -8.47
C ILE A 67 3.83 -7.57 -8.08
N LYS A 68 2.62 -7.02 -8.18
CA LYS A 68 2.32 -5.66 -7.72
C LYS A 68 2.61 -5.47 -6.23
N GLY A 69 2.34 -6.47 -5.40
CA GLY A 69 2.65 -6.45 -3.98
C GLY A 69 4.16 -6.37 -3.74
N LEU A 70 4.95 -7.20 -4.42
CA LEU A 70 6.41 -7.21 -4.33
C LEU A 70 7.00 -5.86 -4.76
N LEU A 71 6.57 -5.33 -5.91
CA LEU A 71 7.06 -4.03 -6.40
C LEU A 71 6.72 -2.89 -5.45
N ARG A 72 5.49 -2.84 -4.91
CA ARG A 72 5.09 -1.81 -3.94
C ARG A 72 5.90 -1.89 -2.65
N LYS A 73 6.18 -3.10 -2.17
CA LYS A 73 7.00 -3.31 -0.98
C LYS A 73 8.42 -2.78 -1.20
N SER A 74 9.08 -3.22 -2.27
CA SER A 74 10.44 -2.79 -2.61
C SER A 74 10.53 -1.27 -2.80
N MET A 75 9.58 -0.67 -3.53
CA MET A 75 9.50 0.78 -3.72
C MET A 75 9.37 1.53 -2.39
N LEU A 76 8.53 1.05 -1.47
CA LEU A 76 8.36 1.70 -0.16
C LEU A 76 9.60 1.58 0.71
N GLU A 77 10.29 0.44 0.69
CA GLU A 77 11.54 0.22 1.44
C GLU A 77 12.66 1.13 0.94
N GLU A 78 12.83 1.25 -0.38
CA GLU A 78 13.78 2.18 -0.99
C GLU A 78 13.42 3.62 -0.66
N TRP A 79 12.15 4.01 -0.82
CA TRP A 79 11.70 5.37 -0.52
C TRP A 79 11.90 5.72 0.96
N GLN A 80 11.60 4.80 1.87
CA GLN A 80 11.85 5.00 3.30
C GLN A 80 13.34 5.19 3.60
N THR A 81 14.21 4.45 2.91
CA THR A 81 15.66 4.54 3.07
C THR A 81 16.17 5.91 2.59
N LEU A 82 15.72 6.35 1.42
CA LEU A 82 16.03 7.69 0.90
C LEU A 82 15.48 8.79 1.82
N TRP A 83 14.28 8.60 2.40
CA TRP A 83 13.69 9.57 3.32
C TRP A 83 14.46 9.68 4.65
N LYS A 84 14.94 8.54 5.16
CA LYS A 84 15.74 8.49 6.38
C LYS A 84 17.10 9.15 6.19
N ASN A 85 17.78 8.86 5.08
CA ASN A 85 19.16 9.27 4.85
C ASN A 85 19.29 10.60 4.09
N GLY A 86 18.20 11.09 3.49
CA GLY A 86 18.19 12.32 2.70
C GLY A 86 18.29 13.57 3.56
N GLU A 87 19.02 14.57 3.03
CA GLU A 87 19.23 15.88 3.68
C GLU A 87 18.13 16.90 3.36
N THR A 88 17.34 16.67 2.30
CA THR A 88 16.24 17.57 1.93
C THR A 88 15.00 17.27 2.76
N GLY A 89 14.25 18.30 3.14
CA GLY A 89 12.95 18.12 3.82
C GLY A 89 13.04 17.67 5.29
N ARG A 90 14.18 17.84 5.96
CA ARG A 90 14.39 17.38 7.35
C ARG A 90 13.34 17.85 8.35
N LYS A 91 12.84 19.09 8.18
CA LYS A 91 11.77 19.63 9.02
C LYS A 91 10.50 18.79 8.92
N ILE A 92 10.15 18.35 7.72
CA ILE A 92 8.98 17.48 7.48
C ILE A 92 9.25 16.07 8.03
N TYR A 93 10.45 15.53 7.85
CA TYR A 93 10.79 14.20 8.40
C TYR A 93 10.59 14.14 9.92
N ASN A 94 10.97 15.20 10.64
CA ASN A 94 10.83 15.22 12.10
C ASN A 94 9.37 15.12 12.55
N ILE A 95 8.41 15.47 11.67
CA ILE A 95 6.97 15.36 11.93
C ILE A 95 6.42 14.05 11.34
N MET A 96 6.94 13.63 10.18
CA MET A 96 6.51 12.45 9.44
C MET A 96 7.72 11.60 9.02
N PRO A 97 8.27 10.78 9.94
CA PRO A 97 9.48 10.02 9.67
C PRO A 97 9.24 8.81 8.78
N SER A 98 7.99 8.35 8.66
CA SER A 98 7.61 7.19 7.86
C SER A 98 6.93 7.58 6.56
N VAL A 99 7.33 6.93 5.47
CA VAL A 99 6.64 7.05 4.17
C VAL A 99 5.43 6.12 4.15
N SER A 100 4.35 6.57 3.52
CA SER A 100 3.11 5.82 3.43
C SER A 100 2.39 6.13 2.12
N LEU A 101 1.73 5.12 1.55
CA LEU A 101 0.80 5.30 0.43
C LEU A 101 -0.59 5.73 0.89
N ARG A 102 -0.87 5.68 2.19
CA ARG A 102 -2.13 6.16 2.75
C ARG A 102 -2.05 7.67 2.93
N PRO A 103 -3.05 8.44 2.50
CA PRO A 103 -3.12 9.85 2.79
C PRO A 103 -3.03 10.07 4.30
N THR A 104 -2.25 11.07 4.71
CA THR A 104 -2.24 11.55 6.09
C THR A 104 -3.41 12.50 6.29
N ASN A 105 -3.90 12.63 7.52
CA ASN A 105 -5.02 13.52 7.87
C ASN A 105 -4.61 15.02 7.90
N TRP A 106 -3.62 15.40 7.12
CA TRP A 106 -3.14 16.77 7.08
C TRP A 106 -4.06 17.60 6.21
N ILE A 107 -4.52 18.74 6.73
CA ILE A 107 -5.24 19.72 5.91
C ILE A 107 -4.26 20.45 5.01
N ARG A 108 -4.79 21.08 3.95
CA ARG A 108 -3.97 21.75 2.93
C ARG A 108 -3.07 22.83 3.54
N GLU A 109 -3.58 23.54 4.54
CA GLU A 109 -2.92 24.62 5.26
C GLU A 109 -1.68 24.10 6.00
N ASP A 110 -1.78 22.95 6.67
CA ASP A 110 -0.65 22.31 7.36
C ASP A 110 0.44 21.91 6.36
N VAL A 111 0.05 21.30 5.23
CA VAL A 111 1.01 20.89 4.19
C VAL A 111 1.76 22.12 3.66
N ILE A 112 1.05 23.19 3.32
CA ILE A 112 1.63 24.46 2.85
C ILE A 112 2.58 25.04 3.90
N PHE A 113 2.13 25.13 5.15
CA PHE A 113 2.89 25.73 6.25
C PHE A 113 4.18 24.96 6.56
N PHE A 114 4.08 23.65 6.83
CA PHE A 114 5.24 22.84 7.24
C PHE A 114 6.22 22.56 6.11
N SER A 115 5.75 22.50 4.87
CA SER A 115 6.63 22.43 3.70
C SER A 115 7.26 23.77 3.35
N GLN A 116 6.77 24.87 3.95
CA GLN A 116 7.15 26.25 3.63
C GLN A 116 6.92 26.56 2.13
N HIS A 117 5.93 25.94 1.52
CA HIS A 117 5.48 26.24 0.17
C HIS A 117 4.34 27.26 0.20
N GLY A 118 4.16 28.03 -0.88
CA GLY A 118 3.03 28.96 -1.00
C GLY A 118 3.44 30.43 -0.83
N PRO A 119 2.53 31.32 -0.40
CA PRO A 119 2.75 32.77 -0.41
C PRO A 119 3.64 33.26 0.75
N PHE A 120 4.62 32.47 1.15
CA PHE A 120 5.59 32.88 2.17
C PHE A 120 6.73 33.66 1.52
N PRO A 121 7.13 34.83 2.05
CA PRO A 121 8.22 35.63 1.49
C PRO A 121 9.53 34.84 1.29
N ALA A 122 9.90 33.99 2.25
CA ALA A 122 11.06 33.12 2.14
C ALA A 122 10.98 32.13 0.95
N TYR A 123 9.77 31.60 0.67
CA TYR A 123 9.54 30.73 -0.48
C TYR A 123 9.66 31.53 -1.79
N LEU A 124 8.97 32.66 -1.88
CA LEU A 124 8.99 33.52 -3.06
C LEU A 124 10.41 34.01 -3.39
N ARG A 125 11.19 34.40 -2.37
CA ARG A 125 12.59 34.79 -2.53
C ARG A 125 13.46 33.65 -3.05
N ARG A 126 13.31 32.44 -2.52
CA ARG A 126 14.04 31.24 -2.96
C ARG A 126 13.80 30.91 -4.44
N PHE A 127 12.61 31.19 -4.96
CA PHE A 127 12.25 30.97 -6.36
C PHE A 127 12.39 32.22 -7.24
N HIS A 128 13.05 33.27 -6.75
CA HIS A 128 13.26 34.53 -7.46
C HIS A 128 11.97 35.22 -7.94
N LEU A 129 10.87 35.01 -7.20
CA LEU A 129 9.57 35.66 -7.42
C LEU A 129 9.41 36.92 -6.56
N SER A 130 10.34 37.17 -5.64
CA SER A 130 10.40 38.34 -4.76
C SER A 130 11.85 38.74 -4.51
N ASP A 131 12.08 40.03 -4.26
CA ASP A 131 13.38 40.56 -3.88
C ASP A 131 13.68 40.51 -2.38
N SER A 132 12.67 40.21 -1.57
CA SER A 132 12.75 40.18 -0.11
C SER A 132 12.12 38.92 0.46
N ASP A 133 12.73 38.38 1.52
CA ASP A 133 12.20 37.32 2.38
C ASP A 133 11.55 37.87 3.66
N TYR A 134 11.44 39.20 3.81
CA TYR A 134 10.76 39.83 4.94
C TYR A 134 9.22 39.78 4.77
N CYS A 135 8.51 39.40 5.83
CA CYS A 135 7.05 39.52 5.92
C CYS A 135 6.72 40.95 6.35
N SER A 136 5.85 41.66 5.64
CA SER A 136 5.23 42.92 6.10
C SER A 136 4.51 42.77 7.44
N CYS A 137 4.15 41.53 7.78
CA CYS A 137 3.65 41.06 9.06
C CYS A 137 4.58 41.40 10.25
N VAL A 138 5.88 41.55 10.01
CA VAL A 138 6.89 41.89 11.02
C VAL A 138 6.82 43.37 11.42
N GLU A 139 6.30 44.26 10.57
CA GLU A 139 6.09 45.67 10.95
C GLU A 139 4.95 45.84 11.96
N LEU A 140 3.88 45.06 11.88
CA LEU A 140 2.82 45.02 12.90
C LEU A 140 3.23 44.28 14.19
N ALA A 141 4.25 43.42 14.12
CA ALA A 141 4.72 42.61 15.25
C ALA A 141 5.77 43.30 16.12
N ARG A 142 6.07 44.59 15.92
CA ARG A 142 6.93 45.35 16.86
C ARG A 142 6.30 45.56 18.25
N HIS A 143 5.01 45.24 18.41
CA HIS A 143 4.33 45.19 19.72
C HIS A 143 4.11 43.77 20.26
N PHE A 144 4.42 42.74 19.48
CA PHE A 144 4.45 41.36 19.94
C PHE A 144 5.76 40.73 19.46
N THR A 145 6.82 41.01 20.19
CA THR A 145 8.02 40.15 20.20
C THR A 145 7.57 38.73 20.49
N MET A 146 7.42 37.90 19.46
CA MET A 146 7.38 36.45 19.62
C MET A 146 8.83 36.01 19.75
N PRO A 147 9.28 35.60 20.95
CA PRO A 147 10.66 35.19 21.13
C PRO A 147 10.91 33.89 20.36
N ARG A 148 12.18 33.70 19.97
CA ARG A 148 12.71 32.48 19.32
C ARG A 148 12.35 31.15 20.04
N SER A 149 11.83 31.22 21.27
CA SER A 149 11.38 30.10 22.11
C SER A 149 9.99 29.55 21.76
N VAL A 150 9.11 30.29 21.09
CA VAL A 150 7.74 29.80 20.77
C VAL A 150 7.75 28.77 19.63
N PHE A 151 8.87 28.63 18.91
CA PHE A 151 9.05 27.57 17.92
C PHE A 151 9.23 26.18 18.56
N SER A 152 9.57 26.09 19.86
CA SER A 152 9.75 24.81 20.56
C SER A 152 8.57 24.41 21.45
N GLN A 153 7.69 25.33 21.85
CA GLN A 153 6.73 25.07 22.92
C GLN A 153 5.31 24.69 22.48
N ARG A 154 5.03 24.56 21.17
CA ARG A 154 3.72 24.12 20.68
C ARG A 154 3.69 22.70 20.08
N LEU A 155 4.83 22.01 20.11
CA LEU A 155 4.94 20.57 19.95
C LEU A 155 5.79 20.13 21.13
N GLY A 156 5.21 19.43 22.10
CA GLY A 156 5.93 19.01 23.30
C GLY A 156 7.15 18.14 22.98
N MET A 157 8.31 18.78 22.81
CA MET A 157 9.66 18.27 22.92
C MET A 157 10.55 19.37 23.49
#